data_AF-A0A5V9PIX5-F1
#
_entry.id   AF-A0A5V9PIX5-F1
#
_cell.length_a   1.000
_cell.length_b   1.000
_cell.length_c   1.000
_cell.angle_alpha   90.00
_cell.angle_beta   90.00
_cell.angle_gamma   90.00
#
_symmetry.space_group_name_H-M   'P 1'
#
loop_
_entity.id
_entity.type
_entity.pdbx_description
1 polymer ?
#
loop_
_entity_poly.entity_id
_entity_poly.type
_entity_poly.pdbx_seq_one_letter_code
_entity_poly.pdbx_strand_id
1 'polypeptide(L)'
;MKNVIGTGSALDRLKRIIPASVQPKFSTADEWRTWQEAEGRKRSEELDRMNQKSRTEKIFGRSGIQDLHRGCTFANYEVNGDGQRKAFTMAKSYAQNFGA
;
A
#
# COMPACT_ATOMS: atom_id res chain seq x y z
N MET A 1 -15.74 -48.92 38.01
CA MET A 1 -15.70 -48.56 36.58
C MET A 1 -15.29 -47.10 36.48
N LYS A 2 -14.13 -46.82 35.88
CA LYS A 2 -13.58 -45.46 35.79
C LYS A 2 -14.28 -44.73 34.64
N ASN A 3 -15.27 -43.90 34.96
CA ASN A 3 -15.83 -42.96 33.99
C ASN A 3 -14.78 -41.89 33.71
N VAL A 4 -14.33 -41.83 32.46
CA VAL A 4 -13.37 -40.85 31.96
C VAL A 4 -14.07 -39.49 31.91
N ILE A 5 -14.06 -38.79 33.04
CA ILE A 5 -14.45 -37.39 33.13
C ILE A 5 -13.18 -36.57 32.84
N GLY A 6 -13.16 -35.84 31.73
CA GLY A 6 -12.28 -34.68 31.60
C GLY A 6 -11.46 -34.56 30.33
N THR A 7 -12.06 -33.99 29.29
CA THR A 7 -11.48 -32.86 28.54
C THR A 7 -12.63 -32.11 27.88
N GLY A 8 -12.87 -30.85 28.26
CA GLY A 8 -13.86 -29.99 27.59
C GLY A 8 -13.57 -29.84 26.09
N SER A 9 -14.49 -29.21 25.36
CA SER A 9 -14.37 -28.96 23.92
C SER A 9 -13.03 -28.29 23.56
N ALA A 10 -12.62 -28.33 22.29
CA ALA A 10 -11.40 -27.65 21.84
C ALA A 10 -11.39 -26.15 22.22
N LEU A 11 -12.56 -25.51 22.23
CA LEU A 11 -12.72 -24.13 22.69
C LEU A 11 -12.51 -23.97 24.19
N ASP A 12 -12.93 -24.93 25.02
CA ASP A 12 -12.71 -24.89 26.47
C ASP A 12 -11.22 -25.05 26.81
N ARG A 13 -10.50 -25.86 26.02
CA ARG A 13 -9.04 -25.98 26.13
C ARG A 13 -8.34 -24.68 25.72
N LEU A 14 -8.81 -24.04 24.65
CA LEU A 14 -8.27 -22.76 24.17
C LEU A 14 -8.50 -21.63 25.20
N LYS A 15 -9.68 -21.56 25.82
CA LYS A 15 -10.00 -20.57 26.87
C LYS A 15 -9.11 -20.66 28.11
N ARG A 16 -8.49 -21.82 28.38
CA ARG A 16 -7.53 -21.97 29.50
C ARG A 16 -6.15 -21.38 29.19
N ILE A 17 -5.83 -21.16 27.91
CA ILE A 17 -4.54 -20.62 27.45
C ILE A 17 -4.66 -19.12 27.17
N ILE A 18 -5.80 -18.70 26.62
CA ILE A 18 -6.07 -17.30 26.32
C ILE A 18 -6.26 -16.50 27.62
N PRO A 19 -5.67 -15.29 27.76
CA PRO A 19 -5.90 -14.44 28.91
C PRO A 19 -7.39 -14.13 29.11
N ALA A 20 -7.86 -14.08 30.36
CA ALA A 20 -9.28 -13.89 30.69
C ALA A 20 -9.87 -12.56 30.16
N SER A 21 -9.03 -11.56 29.89
CA SER A 21 -9.43 -10.26 29.33
C SER A 21 -9.70 -10.31 27.82
N VAL A 22 -9.26 -11.34 27.11
CA VAL A 22 -9.37 -11.43 25.66
C VAL A 22 -10.73 -12.00 25.27
N GLN A 23 -11.46 -11.22 24.48
CA GLN A 23 -12.75 -11.63 23.91
C GLN A 23 -12.60 -11.92 22.41
N PRO A 24 -13.44 -12.80 21.84
CA PRO A 24 -13.50 -12.99 20.40
C PRO A 24 -13.74 -11.64 19.71
N LYS A 25 -12.93 -11.34 18.70
CA LYS A 25 -13.02 -10.08 17.94
C LYS A 25 -14.31 -9.97 17.13
N PHE A 26 -14.87 -11.11 16.73
CA PHE A 26 -16.08 -11.20 15.91
C PHE A 26 -17.02 -12.23 16.52
N SER A 27 -18.31 -11.93 16.46
CA SER A 27 -19.36 -12.84 16.94
C SER A 27 -20.04 -13.60 15.79
N THR A 28 -19.89 -13.11 14.56
CA THR A 28 -20.46 -13.73 13.35
C THR A 28 -19.43 -13.86 12.23
N ALA A 29 -19.66 -14.82 11.34
CA ALA A 29 -18.81 -15.01 10.15
C ALA A 29 -18.93 -13.84 9.16
N ASP A 30 -20.08 -13.18 9.11
CA ASP A 30 -20.32 -12.03 8.23
C ASP A 30 -19.49 -10.82 8.67
N GLU A 31 -19.48 -10.53 9.97
CA GLU A 31 -18.66 -9.48 10.57
C GLU A 31 -17.16 -9.68 10.28
N TRP A 32 -16.69 -10.92 10.44
CA TRP A 32 -15.30 -11.28 10.10
C TRP A 32 -15.00 -11.07 8.61
N ARG A 33 -15.89 -11.49 7.71
CA ARG A 33 -15.71 -11.32 6.26
C ARG A 33 -15.62 -9.86 5.87
N THR A 34 -16.53 -9.02 6.34
CA THR A 34 -16.52 -7.57 6.07
C THR A 34 -15.22 -6.92 6.57
N TRP A 35 -14.74 -7.31 7.76
CA TRP A 35 -13.47 -6.81 8.28
C TRP A 35 -12.28 -7.27 7.42
N GLN A 36 -12.25 -8.55 7.04
CA GLN A 36 -11.16 -9.12 6.23
C GLN A 36 -11.06 -8.45 4.85
N GLU A 37 -12.18 -8.18 4.20
CA GLU A 37 -12.21 -7.45 2.92
C GLU A 37 -11.71 -6.01 3.06
N ALA A 38 -12.08 -5.33 4.14
CA ALA A 38 -11.64 -3.96 4.41
C ALA A 38 -10.12 -3.90 4.64
N GLU A 39 -9.57 -4.81 5.45
CA GLU A 39 -8.12 -4.89 5.67
C GLU A 39 -7.37 -5.34 4.41
N GLY A 40 -7.96 -6.25 3.63
CA GLY A 40 -7.43 -6.67 2.34
C GLY A 40 -7.28 -5.49 1.37
N ARG A 41 -8.28 -4.61 1.30
CA ARG A 41 -8.21 -3.37 0.50
C ARG A 41 -7.08 -2.45 0.94
N LYS A 42 -6.97 -2.15 2.24
CA LYS A 42 -5.87 -1.34 2.79
C LYS A 42 -4.51 -1.92 2.45
N ARG A 43 -4.36 -3.25 2.56
CA ARG A 43 -3.10 -3.94 2.26
C ARG A 43 -2.79 -3.91 0.77
N SER A 44 -3.79 -4.08 -0.09
CA SER A 44 -3.63 -3.98 -1.54
C SER A 44 -3.15 -2.60 -1.95
N GLU A 45 -3.78 -1.53 -1.44
CA GLU A 45 -3.37 -0.16 -1.72
C GLU A 45 -1.92 0.12 -1.29
N GLU A 46 -1.49 -0.43 -0.15
CA GLU A 46 -0.11 -0.31 0.29
C GLU A 46 0.86 -1.05 -0.64
N LEU A 47 0.52 -2.26 -1.08
CA LEU A 47 1.33 -3.02 -2.04
C LEU A 47 1.43 -2.28 -3.38
N ASP A 48 0.35 -1.67 -3.85
CA ASP A 48 0.35 -0.90 -5.09
C ASP A 48 1.29 0.32 -4.99
N ARG A 49 1.27 1.04 -3.86
CA ARG A 49 2.24 2.12 -3.59
C ARG A 49 3.69 1.62 -3.62
N MET A 50 3.96 0.49 -2.96
CA MET A 50 5.30 -0.12 -2.95
C MET A 50 5.75 -0.54 -4.36
N ASN A 51 4.85 -1.16 -5.13
CA ASN A 51 5.11 -1.59 -6.49
C ASN A 51 5.39 -0.41 -7.42
N GLN A 52 4.60 0.67 -7.32
CA GLN A 52 4.83 1.90 -8.07
C GLN A 52 6.19 2.51 -7.73
N LYS A 53 6.55 2.59 -6.44
CA LYS A 53 7.86 3.09 -6.01
C LYS A 53 9.01 2.26 -6.61
N SER A 54 8.95 0.93 -6.47
CA SER A 54 9.97 0.01 -7.00
C SER A 54 10.10 0.12 -8.52
N ARG A 55 8.98 0.22 -9.24
CA ARG A 55 8.98 0.42 -10.70
C ARG A 55 9.65 1.75 -11.06
N THR A 56 9.30 2.82 -10.38
CA THR A 56 9.87 4.16 -10.61
C THR A 56 11.39 4.17 -10.36
N GLU A 57 11.86 3.56 -9.26
CA GLU A 57 13.30 3.43 -8.98
C GLU A 57 14.04 2.65 -10.06
N LYS A 58 13.45 1.55 -10.55
CA LYS A 58 14.01 0.74 -11.64
C LYS A 58 14.08 1.51 -12.96
N ILE A 59 13.07 2.32 -13.28
CA ILE A 59 13.05 3.19 -14.47
C ILE A 59 14.14 4.26 -14.35
N PHE A 60 14.19 4.98 -13.22
CA PHE A 60 15.20 6.02 -13.01
C PHE A 60 16.62 5.47 -13.05
N GLY A 61 16.87 4.30 -12.44
CA GLY A 61 18.17 3.63 -12.50
C GLY A 61 18.65 3.27 -13.91
N ARG A 62 17.74 3.25 -14.90
CA ARG A 62 18.05 3.00 -16.32
C ARG A 62 18.02 4.26 -17.18
N SER A 63 17.55 5.38 -16.63
CA SER A 63 17.27 6.61 -17.39
C SER A 63 18.51 7.49 -17.64
N GLY A 64 19.63 7.21 -16.98
CA GLY A 64 20.82 8.08 -17.00
C GLY A 64 20.65 9.40 -16.22
N ILE A 65 19.47 9.65 -15.61
CA ILE A 65 19.24 10.81 -14.72
C ILE A 65 20.03 10.59 -13.43
N GLN A 66 20.93 11.53 -13.12
CA GLN A 66 21.70 11.52 -11.88
C GLN A 66 20.81 11.75 -10.65
N ASP A 67 21.24 11.24 -9.50
CA ASP A 67 20.48 11.34 -8.24
C ASP A 67 20.13 12.79 -7.88
N LEU A 68 21.02 13.75 -8.20
CA LEU A 68 20.79 15.19 -8.02
C LEU A 68 19.51 15.70 -8.71
N HIS A 69 19.16 15.12 -9.86
CA HIS A 69 18.05 15.60 -10.70
C HIS A 69 16.78 14.74 -10.60
N ARG A 70 16.77 13.68 -9.78
CA ARG A 70 15.58 12.81 -9.64
C ARG A 70 14.35 13.53 -9.08
N GLY A 71 14.55 14.59 -8.30
CA GLY A 71 13.48 15.44 -7.77
C GLY A 71 13.07 16.59 -8.69
N CYS A 72 13.76 16.80 -9.83
CA CYS A 72 13.44 17.86 -10.77
C CYS A 72 12.25 17.43 -11.65
N THR A 73 11.13 18.11 -11.52
CA THR A 73 9.87 17.83 -12.21
C THR A 73 9.30 19.10 -12.82
N PHE A 74 8.24 19.00 -13.62
CA PHE A 74 7.51 20.18 -14.06
C PHE A 74 6.82 20.94 -12.91
N ALA A 75 6.56 20.29 -11.76
CA ALA A 75 5.84 20.90 -10.64
C ALA A 75 6.71 21.88 -9.83
N ASN A 76 8.03 21.68 -9.79
CA ASN A 76 8.97 22.53 -9.07
C ASN A 76 9.86 23.37 -10.01
N TYR A 77 9.47 23.52 -11.28
CA TYR A 77 10.13 24.44 -12.20
C TYR A 77 9.54 25.84 -12.06
N GLU A 78 10.35 26.80 -11.64
CA GLU A 78 9.95 28.20 -11.52
C GLU A 78 10.12 28.94 -12.84
N VAL A 79 9.08 29.68 -13.23
CA VAL A 79 9.06 30.47 -14.47
C VAL A 79 9.19 31.94 -14.12
N ASN A 80 10.32 32.54 -14.49
CA ASN A 80 10.68 33.92 -14.21
C ASN A 80 10.67 34.82 -15.47
N GLY A 81 10.29 34.29 -16.64
CA GLY A 81 10.17 35.07 -17.86
C GLY A 81 9.50 34.33 -19.02
N ASP A 82 9.20 35.06 -20.09
CA ASP A 82 8.40 34.55 -21.22
C ASP A 82 9.11 33.44 -21.99
N GLY A 83 10.43 33.52 -22.14
CA GLY A 83 11.22 32.45 -22.76
C GLY A 83 11.12 31.13 -21.97
N GLN A 84 11.20 31.21 -20.64
CA GLN A 84 11.05 30.05 -19.75
C GLN A 84 9.62 29.52 -19.77
N ARG A 85 8.62 30.41 -19.81
CA ARG A 85 7.21 30.02 -19.96
C ARG A 85 7.00 29.23 -21.25
N LYS A 86 7.54 29.71 -22.37
CA LYS A 86 7.42 29.05 -23.67
C LYS A 86 8.09 27.68 -23.65
N ALA A 87 9.33 27.59 -23.16
CA ALA A 87 10.06 26.33 -23.06
C ALA A 87 9.32 25.31 -22.17
N PHE A 88 8.83 25.74 -21.01
CA PHE A 88 8.05 24.91 -20.10
C PHE A 88 6.79 24.33 -20.77
N THR A 89 6.01 25.18 -21.44
CA THR A 89 4.79 24.76 -22.14
C THR A 89 5.09 23.78 -23.26
N MET A 90 6.12 24.05 -24.08
CA MET A 90 6.53 23.16 -25.17
C MET A 90 7.01 21.80 -24.64
N ALA A 91 7.86 21.79 -23.62
CA ALA A 91 8.36 20.56 -23.02
C ALA A 91 7.24 19.72 -22.39
N LYS A 92 6.29 20.36 -21.70
CA LYS A 92 5.13 19.69 -21.11
C LYS A 92 4.23 19.08 -22.18
N SER A 93 3.95 19.82 -23.26
CA SER A 93 3.18 19.31 -24.40
C SER A 93 3.88 18.14 -25.08
N TYR A 94 5.19 18.24 -25.31
CA TYR A 94 5.98 17.16 -25.87
C TYR A 94 5.89 15.89 -25.01
N ALA A 95 6.10 16.00 -23.70
CA ALA A 95 6.04 14.85 -22.79
C ALA A 95 4.64 14.19 -22.76
N GLN A 96 3.57 14.97 -22.86
CA GLN A 96 2.19 14.44 -22.87
C GLN A 96 1.84 13.72 -24.17
N ASN A 97 2.43 14.13 -25.28
CA ASN A 97 2.16 13.59 -26.62
C ASN A 97 3.29 12.69 -27.15
N PHE A 98 4.28 12.34 -26.31
CA PHE A 98 5.44 11.58 -26.76
C PHE A 98 5.06 10.13 -27.06
N GLY A 99 5.21 9.73 -28.33
CA GLY A 99 4.91 8.37 -28.80
C GLY A 99 3.43 8.08 -29.04
N ALA A 100 2.58 9.11 -29.02
CA ALA A 100 1.20 9.04 -29.50
C ALA A 100 1.13 9.06 -31.04
#